data_AF-A0A482WAD1-F1
#
_entry.id   AF-A0A482WAD1-F1
#
_cell.length_a   1.000
_cell.length_b   1.000
_cell.length_c   1.000
_cell.angle_alpha   90.00
_cell.angle_beta   90.00
_cell.angle_gamma   90.00
#
_symmetry.space_group_name_H-M   'P 1'
#
loop_
_entity.id
_entity.type
_entity.pdbx_description
1 polymer ?
#
loop_
_entity_poly.entity_id
_entity_poly.type
_entity_poly.pdbx_seq_one_letter_code
_entity_poly.pdbx_strand_id
1 'polypeptide(L)'
;MALHDEAMTESNDEGVERVKKDNYAFFMESTTIEYVTERHCSLASVGAPLDDKGYAIAMKKNSSYRNDLSAAILKLQETGRIAALKEKWWKEKRGASNCGAKGEGNAATPLNLQNVGGVFLVLFTGTFLGFIGSFIELAFRIYTKTKESNLSFKKELMGEMRFFIRFKQNVKMVSCNDANKE
;
A
#
# COMPACT_ATOMS: atom_id res chain seq x y z
N MET A 1 29.63 -28.07 7.10
CA MET A 1 29.08 -26.98 6.28
C MET A 1 29.28 -27.39 4.84
N ALA A 2 28.25 -27.93 4.18
CA ALA A 2 28.38 -28.31 2.78
C ALA A 2 28.58 -27.03 1.96
N LEU A 3 29.74 -26.89 1.32
CA LEU A 3 30.02 -25.82 0.37
C LEU A 3 29.21 -26.11 -0.89
N HIS A 4 28.04 -25.48 -0.99
CA HIS A 4 27.27 -25.44 -2.24
C HIS A 4 27.90 -24.40 -3.16
N ASP A 5 29.03 -24.78 -3.77
CA ASP A 5 29.79 -23.93 -4.69
C ASP A 5 28.93 -23.50 -5.91
N GLU A 6 27.97 -24.35 -6.29
CA GLU A 6 26.95 -24.08 -7.32
C GLU A 6 26.04 -22.88 -7.05
N ALA A 7 25.93 -22.47 -5.78
CA ALA A 7 25.11 -21.35 -5.34
C ALA A 7 25.91 -20.05 -5.21
N MET A 8 27.24 -20.09 -5.34
CA MET A 8 28.09 -18.91 -5.32
C MET A 8 28.29 -18.36 -6.73
N THR A 9 28.66 -17.08 -6.82
CA THR A 9 29.04 -16.42 -8.08
C THR A 9 30.47 -15.94 -7.95
N GLU A 10 31.23 -15.92 -9.04
CA GLU A 10 32.64 -15.51 -8.99
C GLU A 10 32.78 -13.98 -8.85
N SER A 11 31.82 -13.23 -9.37
CA SER A 11 31.83 -11.77 -9.38
C SER A 11 30.48 -11.15 -9.03
N ASN A 12 30.51 -9.88 -8.61
CA ASN A 12 29.29 -9.12 -8.32
C ASN A 12 28.43 -8.92 -9.57
N ASP A 13 29.05 -8.70 -10.74
CA ASP A 13 28.31 -8.49 -12.00
C ASP A 13 27.57 -9.76 -12.42
N GLU A 14 28.21 -10.93 -12.28
CA GLU A 14 27.58 -12.22 -12.51
C GLU A 14 26.41 -12.46 -11.54
N GLY A 15 26.62 -12.16 -10.25
CA GLY A 15 25.57 -12.26 -9.23
C GLY A 15 24.35 -11.39 -9.57
N VAL A 16 24.57 -10.14 -9.96
CA VAL A 16 23.51 -9.22 -10.37
C VAL A 16 22.75 -9.74 -11.59
N GLU A 17 23.45 -10.27 -12.60
CA GLU A 17 22.80 -10.83 -13.79
C GLU A 17 22.02 -12.13 -13.49
N ARG A 18 22.49 -12.94 -12.54
CA ARG A 18 21.79 -14.15 -12.09
C ARG A 18 20.49 -13.81 -11.36
N VAL A 19 20.51 -12.79 -10.49
CA VAL A 19 19.30 -12.27 -9.81
C VAL A 19 18.27 -11.75 -10.81
N LYS A 20 18.71 -11.14 -11.92
CA LYS A 20 17.78 -10.64 -12.95
C LYS A 20 17.09 -11.76 -13.74
N LYS A 21 17.75 -12.91 -13.92
CA LYS A 21 17.27 -14.00 -14.79
C LYS A 21 16.48 -15.05 -14.02
N ASP A 22 16.94 -15.41 -12.82
CA ASP A 22 16.42 -16.51 -12.03
C ASP A 22 15.84 -16.02 -10.68
N ASN A 23 15.06 -16.87 -10.01
CA ASN A 23 14.60 -16.61 -8.64
C ASN A 23 15.73 -16.83 -7.62
N TYR A 24 16.72 -15.95 -7.66
CA TYR A 24 17.94 -16.03 -6.86
C TYR A 24 18.11 -14.76 -6.02
N ALA A 25 18.53 -14.91 -4.77
CA ALA A 25 18.89 -13.79 -3.90
C ALA A 25 20.42 -13.74 -3.76
N PHE A 26 20.99 -12.57 -3.97
CA PHE A 26 22.44 -12.37 -3.93
C PHE A 26 22.84 -11.43 -2.80
N PHE A 27 23.85 -11.82 -2.04
CA PHE A 27 24.46 -10.97 -1.02
C PHE A 27 25.65 -10.23 -1.63
N MET A 28 25.66 -8.92 -1.45
CA MET A 28 26.72 -8.03 -1.88
C MET A 28 26.77 -6.82 -0.93
N GLU A 29 27.81 -6.00 -1.05
CA GLU A 29 27.98 -4.85 -0.17
C GLU A 29 26.86 -3.82 -0.35
N SER A 30 26.37 -3.27 0.76
CA SER A 30 25.25 -2.31 0.81
C SER A 30 25.42 -1.12 -0.14
N THR A 31 26.61 -0.53 -0.21
CA THR A 31 26.92 0.60 -1.10
C THR A 31 26.84 0.23 -2.58
N THR A 32 27.23 -1.00 -2.90
CA THR A 32 27.17 -1.52 -4.28
C THR A 32 25.73 -1.89 -4.63
N ILE A 33 24.93 -2.40 -3.68
CA ILE A 33 23.50 -2.65 -3.90
C ILE A 33 22.82 -1.33 -4.24
N GLU A 34 22.99 -0.31 -3.40
CA GLU A 34 22.43 1.04 -3.60
C GLU A 34 22.82 1.60 -4.98
N TYR A 35 24.06 1.37 -5.41
CA TYR A 35 24.55 1.81 -6.73
C TYR A 35 23.83 1.12 -7.90
N VAL A 36 23.62 -0.19 -7.79
CA VAL A 36 23.03 -1.06 -8.82
C VAL A 36 21.52 -0.87 -8.87
N THR A 37 20.83 -0.75 -7.72
CA THR A 37 19.37 -0.55 -7.66
C THR A 37 18.96 0.81 -8.21
N GLU A 38 19.77 1.86 -8.05
CA GLU A 38 19.54 3.16 -8.70
C GLU A 38 19.62 3.10 -10.24
N ARG A 39 20.29 2.09 -10.80
CA ARG A 39 20.44 1.92 -12.26
C ARG A 39 19.53 0.87 -12.86
N HIS A 40 19.09 -0.08 -12.04
CA HIS A 40 18.26 -1.19 -12.46
C HIS A 40 17.00 -1.24 -11.59
N CYS A 41 15.95 -0.59 -12.06
CA CYS A 41 14.67 -0.49 -11.33
C CYS A 41 13.94 -1.84 -11.15
N SER A 42 14.43 -2.91 -11.79
CA SER A 42 13.92 -4.28 -11.59
C SER A 42 14.48 -4.95 -10.34
N LEU A 43 15.51 -4.37 -9.72
CA LEU A 43 16.18 -4.89 -8.54
C LEU A 43 15.81 -4.06 -7.32
N ALA A 44 15.70 -4.72 -6.17
CA ALA A 44 15.44 -4.08 -4.89
C ALA A 44 16.28 -4.73 -3.80
N SER A 45 16.73 -3.93 -2.84
CA SER A 45 17.28 -4.44 -1.58
C SER A 45 16.15 -4.94 -0.68
N VAL A 46 16.39 -6.02 0.06
CA VAL A 46 15.40 -6.59 0.98
C VAL A 46 16.01 -6.66 2.38
N GLY A 47 15.34 -6.01 3.34
CA GLY A 47 15.75 -6.01 4.74
C GLY A 47 16.83 -4.98 5.08
N ALA A 48 17.32 -5.05 6.32
CA ALA A 48 18.40 -4.19 6.81
C ALA A 48 19.79 -4.78 6.47
N PRO A 49 20.84 -3.95 6.40
CA PRO A 49 22.21 -4.44 6.26
C PRO A 49 22.57 -5.40 7.40
N LEU A 50 23.32 -6.46 7.07
CA LEU A 50 23.78 -7.45 8.05
C LEU A 50 24.89 -6.90 8.95
N ASP A 51 25.67 -5.96 8.44
CA ASP A 51 26.79 -5.32 9.11
C ASP A 51 26.91 -3.84 8.71
N ASP A 52 27.66 -3.09 9.53
CA ASP A 52 28.06 -1.72 9.24
C ASP A 52 29.56 -1.69 9.01
N LYS A 53 29.96 -1.69 7.74
CA LYS A 53 31.36 -1.66 7.29
C LYS A 53 31.60 -0.40 6.47
N GLY A 54 32.78 0.18 6.67
CA GLY A 54 33.21 1.39 5.96
C GLY A 54 34.50 1.17 5.17
N TYR A 55 34.61 1.89 4.05
CA TYR A 55 35.85 1.96 3.27
C TYR A 55 36.89 2.88 3.93
N ALA A 56 38.16 2.51 3.82
CA ALA A 56 39.28 3.31 4.31
C ALA A 56 40.46 3.27 3.35
N ILE A 57 41.28 4.34 3.37
CA ILE A 57 42.52 4.41 2.60
C ILE A 57 43.65 3.81 3.45
N ALA A 58 44.20 2.69 2.99
CA ALA A 58 45.32 2.03 3.66
C ALA A 58 46.66 2.68 3.29
N MET A 59 47.56 2.77 4.26
CA MET A 59 48.92 3.29 4.09
C MET A 59 49.93 2.38 4.79
N LYS A 60 51.18 2.39 4.32
CA LYS A 60 52.28 1.65 4.97
C LYS A 60 52.37 2.04 6.45
N LYS A 61 52.63 1.04 7.30
CA LYS A 61 52.84 1.27 8.74
C LYS A 61 53.94 2.31 8.96
N ASN A 62 53.69 3.25 9.87
CA ASN A 62 54.57 4.39 10.19
C ASN A 62 54.78 5.39 9.03
N SER A 63 53.86 5.48 8.07
CA SER A 63 53.88 6.56 7.08
C SER A 63 53.60 7.92 7.74
N SER A 64 54.42 8.92 7.41
CA SER A 64 54.24 10.31 7.86
C SER A 64 52.92 10.93 7.40
N TYR A 65 52.40 10.51 6.24
CA TYR A 65 51.19 11.07 5.62
C TYR A 65 49.89 10.59 6.27
N ARG A 66 49.93 9.60 7.17
CA ARG A 66 48.73 9.01 7.75
C ARG A 66 47.86 10.05 8.45
N ASN A 67 48.48 10.87 9.31
CA ASN A 67 47.76 11.84 10.12
C ASN A 67 47.22 12.98 9.27
N ASP A 68 48.03 13.49 8.34
CA ASP A 68 47.64 14.59 7.44
C ASP A 68 46.47 14.18 6.54
N LEU A 69 46.50 12.95 5.98
CA LEU A 69 45.42 12.45 5.14
C LEU A 69 44.15 12.21 5.95
N SER A 70 44.25 11.61 7.14
CA SER A 70 43.10 11.43 8.02
C SER A 70 42.45 12.77 8.39
N ALA A 71 43.25 13.79 8.71
CA ALA A 71 42.74 15.14 9.00
C ALA A 71 42.06 15.78 7.76
N ALA A 72 42.62 15.59 6.56
CA ALA A 72 42.02 16.07 5.32
C ALA A 72 40.67 15.37 5.03
N ILE A 73 40.55 14.07 5.27
CA ILE A 73 39.30 13.33 5.10
C ILE A 73 38.25 13.83 6.07
N LEU A 74 38.59 14.05 7.35
CA LEU A 74 37.67 14.60 8.35
C LEU A 74 37.15 15.98 7.90
N LYS A 75 38.03 16.86 7.41
CA LYS A 75 37.63 18.16 6.87
C LYS A 75 36.66 18.03 5.68
N LEU A 76 36.86 17.05 4.81
CA LEU A 76 35.93 16.78 3.68
C LEU A 76 34.58 16.22 4.13
N GLN A 77 34.55 15.48 5.24
CA GLN A 77 33.31 15.00 5.87
C GLN A 77 32.55 16.13 6.54
N GLU A 78 33.21 16.95 7.36
CA GLU A 78 32.63 18.11 8.06
C GLU A 78 32.05 19.13 7.08
N THR A 79 32.73 19.36 5.94
CA THR A 79 32.24 20.26 4.88
C THR A 79 31.14 19.64 4.01
N GLY A 80 30.77 18.38 4.23
CA GLY A 80 29.74 17.67 3.45
C GLY A 80 30.17 17.34 2.02
N ARG A 81 31.43 17.56 1.64
CA ARG A 81 31.92 17.36 0.27
C ARG A 81 31.84 15.90 -0.17
N ILE A 82 32.08 14.97 0.76
CA ILE A 82 31.98 13.52 0.48
C ILE A 82 30.53 13.13 0.17
N ALA A 83 29.56 13.65 0.93
CA ALA A 83 28.15 13.39 0.68
C ALA A 83 27.71 13.93 -0.69
N ALA A 84 28.11 15.15 -1.04
CA ALA A 84 27.85 15.73 -2.36
C ALA A 84 28.48 14.91 -3.50
N LEU A 85 29.67 14.33 -3.28
CA LEU A 85 30.29 13.43 -4.25
C LEU A 85 29.51 12.11 -4.36
N LYS A 86 29.06 11.51 -3.25
CA LYS A 86 28.24 10.30 -3.28
C LYS A 86 26.99 10.54 -4.13
N GLU A 87 26.25 11.60 -3.85
CA GLU A 87 25.03 11.95 -4.59
C GLU A 87 25.31 12.13 -6.10
N LYS A 88 26.34 12.92 -6.43
CA LYS A 88 26.75 13.14 -7.82
C LYS A 88 27.07 11.84 -8.57
N TRP A 89 27.78 10.92 -7.94
CA TRP A 89 28.21 9.68 -8.60
C TRP A 89 27.14 8.58 -8.61
N TRP A 90 26.29 8.52 -7.59
CA TRP A 90 25.22 7.53 -7.51
C TRP A 90 24.02 7.95 -8.36
N LYS A 91 23.57 9.22 -8.27
CA LYS A 91 22.30 9.70 -8.84
C LYS A 91 22.44 10.53 -10.12
N GLU A 92 23.53 11.26 -10.33
CA GLU A 92 23.63 12.18 -11.49
C GLU A 92 24.49 11.63 -12.65
N LYS A 93 25.45 10.75 -12.36
CA LYS A 93 26.46 10.30 -13.33
C LYS A 93 26.28 8.83 -13.72
N ARG A 94 26.82 8.47 -14.90
CA ARG A 94 26.87 7.09 -15.44
C ARG A 94 25.51 6.39 -15.52
N GLY A 95 24.55 7.03 -16.18
CA GLY A 95 23.27 6.39 -16.53
C GLY A 95 22.41 6.01 -15.33
N ALA A 96 22.49 6.78 -14.23
CA ALA A 96 21.51 6.71 -13.17
C ALA A 96 20.12 6.94 -13.79
N SER A 97 19.37 5.86 -13.93
CA SER A 97 17.98 5.94 -14.28
C SER A 97 17.29 6.57 -13.08
N ASN A 98 16.56 7.66 -13.26
CA ASN A 98 15.59 8.07 -12.26
C ASN A 98 14.52 6.97 -12.20
N CYS A 99 14.80 5.88 -11.48
CA CYS A 99 13.86 4.86 -11.09
C CYS A 99 12.83 5.58 -10.23
N GLY A 100 11.86 6.21 -10.89
CA GLY A 100 11.06 7.28 -10.31
C GLY A 100 10.47 6.84 -8.98
N ALA A 101 10.96 7.43 -7.88
CA ALA A 101 10.40 7.37 -6.53
C ALA A 101 9.70 6.05 -6.17
N LYS A 102 10.33 4.91 -6.48
CA LYS A 102 9.85 3.57 -6.11
C LYS A 102 10.96 2.82 -5.40
N GLY A 103 11.45 3.41 -4.32
CA GLY A 103 12.52 2.82 -3.54
C GLY A 103 12.97 3.81 -2.49
N GLU A 104 12.34 3.71 -1.32
CA GLU A 104 12.91 4.10 -0.04
C GLU A 104 13.30 5.59 0.14
N GLY A 105 12.37 6.36 0.69
CA GLY A 105 12.68 7.68 1.21
C GLY A 105 11.44 8.50 1.53
N ASN A 106 10.89 8.33 2.75
CA ASN A 106 10.18 9.34 3.54
C ASN A 106 9.19 10.29 2.83
N ALA A 107 8.59 9.91 1.71
CA ALA A 107 7.44 10.58 1.15
C ALA A 107 6.23 9.75 1.55
N ALA A 108 5.32 10.36 2.31
CA ALA A 108 4.04 9.75 2.68
C ALA A 108 3.44 9.09 1.43
N THR A 109 3.30 7.76 1.46
CA THR A 109 2.67 7.00 0.39
C THR A 109 1.32 7.67 0.12
N PRO A 110 1.10 8.23 -1.08
CA PRO A 110 -0.17 8.90 -1.35
C PRO A 110 -1.28 7.89 -1.07
N LEU A 111 -2.29 8.31 -0.31
CA LEU A 111 -3.41 7.47 0.12
C LEU A 111 -4.02 6.79 -1.10
N ASN A 112 -3.60 5.55 -1.36
CA ASN A 112 -4.03 4.81 -2.52
C ASN A 112 -5.43 4.26 -2.22
N LEU A 113 -6.30 4.15 -3.23
CA LEU A 113 -7.69 3.70 -3.08
C LEU A 113 -7.76 2.31 -2.39
N GLN A 114 -6.70 1.51 -2.51
CA GLN A 114 -6.51 0.24 -1.81
C GLN A 114 -6.49 0.36 -0.28
N ASN A 115 -5.94 1.44 0.30
CA ASN A 115 -5.93 1.64 1.75
C ASN A 115 -7.29 2.12 2.30
N VAL A 116 -8.12 2.76 1.47
CA VAL A 116 -9.45 3.28 1.85
C VAL A 116 -10.59 2.30 1.50
N GLY A 117 -10.26 1.18 0.84
CA GLY A 117 -11.24 0.18 0.41
C GLY A 117 -12.13 -0.38 1.53
N GLY A 118 -11.62 -0.45 2.76
CA GLY A 118 -12.40 -0.89 3.92
C GLY A 118 -13.61 0.00 4.23
N VAL A 119 -13.50 1.32 4.03
CA VAL A 119 -14.59 2.27 4.30
C VAL A 119 -15.74 2.05 3.31
N PHE A 120 -15.43 1.87 2.03
CA PHE A 120 -16.45 1.59 1.01
C PHE A 120 -17.15 0.26 1.26
N LEU A 121 -16.43 -0.79 1.67
CA LEU A 121 -17.00 -2.11 1.96
C LEU A 121 -18.01 -2.05 3.12
N VAL A 122 -17.65 -1.35 4.21
CA VAL A 122 -18.56 -1.16 5.35
C VAL A 122 -19.80 -0.36 4.95
N LEU A 123 -19.65 0.68 4.14
CA LEU A 123 -20.78 1.48 3.65
C LEU A 123 -21.76 0.63 2.81
N PHE A 124 -21.26 -0.09 1.81
CA PHE A 124 -22.11 -0.95 0.98
C PHE A 124 -22.82 -2.03 1.80
N THR A 125 -22.11 -2.67 2.71
CA THR A 125 -22.67 -3.73 3.57
C THR A 125 -23.74 -3.17 4.52
N GLY A 126 -23.47 -2.02 5.14
CA GLY A 126 -24.41 -1.34 6.04
C GLY A 126 -25.69 -0.89 5.33
N THR A 127 -25.56 -0.28 4.14
CA THR A 127 -26.73 0.12 3.33
C THR A 127 -27.54 -1.11 2.89
N PHE A 128 -26.89 -2.19 2.47
CA PHE A 128 -27.57 -3.39 2.01
C PHE A 128 -28.34 -4.09 3.14
N LEU A 129 -27.72 -4.25 4.32
CA LEU A 129 -28.38 -4.81 5.50
C LEU A 129 -29.54 -3.94 5.98
N GLY A 130 -29.37 -2.61 5.99
CA GLY A 130 -30.45 -1.68 6.35
C GLY A 130 -31.63 -1.76 5.39
N PHE A 131 -31.35 -1.88 4.09
CA PHE A 131 -32.37 -2.07 3.07
C PHE A 131 -33.14 -3.38 3.30
N ILE A 132 -32.45 -4.50 3.49
CA ILE A 132 -33.10 -5.79 3.78
C ILE A 132 -33.93 -5.73 5.06
N GLY A 133 -33.39 -5.16 6.14
CA GLY A 133 -34.10 -5.00 7.41
C GLY A 133 -35.41 -4.23 7.23
N SER A 134 -35.38 -3.12 6.49
CA SER A 134 -36.57 -2.33 6.19
C SER A 134 -37.63 -3.11 5.40
N PHE A 135 -37.22 -3.91 4.40
CA PHE A 135 -38.13 -4.76 3.64
C PHE A 135 -38.75 -5.87 4.50
N ILE A 136 -37.96 -6.47 5.41
CA ILE A 136 -38.44 -7.52 6.31
C ILE A 136 -39.47 -6.94 7.29
N GLU A 137 -39.20 -5.80 7.93
CA GLU A 137 -40.17 -5.15 8.82
C GLU A 137 -41.45 -4.78 8.10
N LEU A 138 -41.34 -4.25 6.88
CA LEU A 138 -42.50 -3.95 6.03
C LEU A 138 -43.32 -5.20 5.72
N ALA A 139 -42.66 -6.30 5.35
CA ALA A 139 -43.31 -7.58 5.07
C ALA A 139 -44.00 -8.17 6.31
N PHE A 140 -43.35 -8.14 7.48
CA PHE A 140 -43.95 -8.57 8.74
C PHE A 140 -45.15 -7.71 9.12
N ARG A 141 -45.06 -6.39 8.98
CA ARG A 141 -46.16 -5.47 9.27
C ARG A 141 -47.38 -5.74 8.40
N ILE A 142 -47.17 -5.99 7.12
CA ILE A 142 -48.25 -6.32 6.18
C ILE A 142 -48.82 -7.71 6.48
N TYR A 143 -47.98 -8.68 6.81
CA TYR A 143 -48.41 -10.04 7.17
C TYR A 143 -49.33 -10.04 8.40
N THR A 144 -48.94 -9.35 9.48
CA THR A 144 -49.77 -9.24 10.69
C THR A 144 -51.11 -8.56 10.40
N LYS A 145 -51.10 -7.44 9.65
CA LYS A 145 -52.35 -6.75 9.25
C LYS A 145 -53.26 -7.60 8.37
N THR A 146 -52.68 -8.38 7.47
CA THR A 146 -53.44 -9.27 6.57
C THR A 146 -54.10 -10.41 7.34
N LYS A 147 -53.41 -10.95 8.35
CA LYS A 147 -53.94 -12.01 9.22
C LYS A 147 -55.17 -11.55 10.03
N GLU A 148 -55.25 -10.28 10.40
CA GLU A 148 -56.38 -9.73 11.15
C GLU A 148 -57.59 -9.34 10.26
N SER A 149 -57.39 -9.08 8.97
CA SER A 149 -58.43 -8.50 8.09
C SER A 149 -58.80 -9.32 6.84
N ASN A 150 -58.17 -10.47 6.59
CA ASN A 150 -58.55 -11.45 5.55
C ASN A 150 -58.65 -10.87 4.12
N LEU A 151 -57.74 -9.96 3.75
CA LEU A 151 -57.68 -9.32 2.43
C LEU A 151 -56.45 -9.78 1.61
N SER A 152 -56.49 -9.58 0.29
CA SER A 152 -55.49 -10.12 -0.65
C SER A 152 -54.11 -9.43 -0.55
N PHE A 153 -53.15 -10.12 0.08
CA PHE A 153 -51.78 -9.71 0.36
C PHE A 153 -51.04 -8.97 -0.77
N LYS A 154 -51.23 -9.38 -2.04
CA LYS A 154 -50.53 -8.76 -3.18
C LYS A 154 -51.01 -7.36 -3.53
N LYS A 155 -52.29 -7.03 -3.29
CA LYS A 155 -52.84 -5.70 -3.62
C LYS A 155 -52.39 -4.64 -2.61
N GLU A 156 -52.33 -4.99 -1.32
CA GLU A 156 -51.88 -4.10 -0.24
C GLU A 156 -50.36 -3.86 -0.32
N LEU A 157 -49.57 -4.92 -0.56
CA LEU A 157 -48.11 -4.83 -0.74
C LEU A 157 -47.72 -3.97 -1.94
N MET A 158 -48.38 -4.15 -3.09
CA MET A 158 -48.11 -3.34 -4.28
C MET A 158 -48.56 -1.88 -4.09
N GLY A 159 -49.61 -1.65 -3.29
CA GLY A 159 -50.08 -0.32 -2.91
C GLY A 159 -49.07 0.44 -2.04
N GLU A 160 -48.57 -0.17 -0.97
CA GLU A 160 -47.56 0.45 -0.11
C GLU A 160 -46.21 0.62 -0.84
N MET A 161 -45.76 -0.38 -1.62
CA MET A 161 -44.53 -0.27 -2.41
C MET A 161 -44.61 0.83 -3.47
N ARG A 162 -45.78 1.00 -4.12
CA ARG A 162 -46.03 2.09 -5.09
C ARG A 162 -46.10 3.46 -4.41
N PHE A 163 -46.54 3.53 -3.16
CA PHE A 163 -46.54 4.76 -2.37
C PHE A 163 -45.12 5.21 -2.02
N PHE A 164 -44.25 4.29 -1.56
CA PHE A 164 -42.84 4.61 -1.28
C PHE A 164 -42.04 5.00 -2.53
N ILE A 165 -42.33 4.39 -3.69
CA ILE A 165 -41.69 4.75 -4.97
C ILE A 165 -42.21 6.10 -5.51
N ARG A 166 -43.45 6.48 -5.18
CA ARG A 166 -43.93 7.86 -5.40
C ARG A 166 -43.45 8.75 -4.25
N PHE A 167 -42.23 9.27 -4.38
CA PHE A 167 -41.54 10.22 -3.49
C PHE A 167 -42.30 11.54 -3.13
N LYS A 168 -43.61 11.64 -3.39
CA LYS A 168 -44.41 12.87 -3.37
C LYS A 168 -45.46 12.97 -2.25
N GLN A 169 -45.68 11.93 -1.43
CA GLN A 169 -46.64 12.01 -0.31
C GLN A 169 -46.11 11.35 0.96
N ASN A 170 -45.98 12.14 2.03
CA ASN A 170 -45.49 11.72 3.36
C ASN A 170 -46.62 11.47 4.37
N VAL A 171 -47.89 11.40 3.93
CA VAL A 171 -49.04 11.28 4.84
C VAL A 171 -49.97 10.19 4.35
N LYS A 172 -50.11 9.13 5.16
CA LYS A 172 -51.08 8.05 4.97
C LYS A 172 -52.44 8.55 5.46
N MET A 173 -53.42 8.67 4.57
CA MET A 173 -54.80 8.95 4.98
C MET A 173 -55.39 7.70 5.65
N VAL A 174 -55.79 7.84 6.90
CA VAL A 174 -56.48 6.79 7.66
C VAL A 174 -57.95 6.82 7.26
N SER A 175 -58.45 5.75 6.65
CA SER A 175 -59.89 5.58 6.45
C SER A 175 -60.52 5.21 7.79
N CYS A 176 -61.07 6.17 8.51
CA CYS A 176 -62.06 5.88 9.54
C CYS A 176 -63.31 5.35 8.84
N ASN A 177 -63.68 4.10 9.12
CA ASN A 177 -65.05 3.66 8.90
C ASN A 177 -65.93 4.42 9.89
N ASP A 178 -66.73 5.36 9.39
CA ASP A 178 -67.90 5.86 10.09
C ASP A 178 -68.95 4.72 10.13
N ALA A 179 -68.75 3.79 11.06
CA ALA A 179 -69.79 2.88 11.51
C ALA A 179 -70.41 3.45 12.78
N ASN A 180 -71.21 4.50 12.63
CA ASN A 180 -72.36 4.81 13.47
C ASN A 180 -73.14 6.00 12.87
N LYS A 181 -74.17 5.69 12.08
CA LYS A 181 -75.39 6.51 12.02
C LYS A 181 -76.57 5.70 11.46
N GLU A 182 -77.53 5.51 12.37
CA GLU A 182 -78.96 5.21 12.20
C GLU A 182 -79.38 3.81 11.70
#